data_AF-A0A924JSX2-F1
#
_entry.id   AF-A0A924JSX2-F1
#
_cell.length_a   1.000
_cell.length_b   1.000
_cell.length_c   1.000
_cell.angle_alpha   90.00
_cell.angle_beta   90.00
_cell.angle_gamma   90.00
#
_symmetry.space_group_name_H-M   'P 1'
#
loop_
_entity.id
_entity.type
_entity.pdbx_description
1 polymer ?
#
loop_
_entity_poly.entity_id
_entity_poly.type
_entity_poly.pdbx_seq_one_letter_code
_entity_poly.pdbx_strand_id
1 'polypeptide(L)'
;MPLHYNSYRNKIIADYCIIFYVLMVYKWFNGMFLYQMDPYFFYTRKDVFTWLFMATRIHTFLLNNKAGLLVSDIFFYAAPLLFYFINRNFNKFAKPAAMVLLLINWLYVQCYTLYPTNSIEAHISWLLFPVVFVPRNIKTAALLFDGLRYFFLFFFASAGIWKFVQGGIFNTHQMSNILLMQHKELLVATPEQWYAVFIRWLINHTSISYALYLMATILELCFIIGFFTKKHDKLLLFAFMLFLLFDHFFMRIPYYDIAPLALTLLFNRYRRYRS
;
A
#
# COMPACT_ATOMS: atom_id res chain seq x y z
N MET A 1 7.21 -14.21 -30.74
CA MET A 1 6.33 -13.69 -29.67
C MET A 1 6.81 -13.86 -28.22
N PRO A 2 7.46 -14.97 -27.77
CA PRO A 2 7.79 -15.17 -26.34
C PRO A 2 8.90 -14.24 -25.79
N LEU A 3 9.94 -13.94 -26.57
CA LEU A 3 11.07 -13.06 -26.17
C LEU A 3 10.59 -11.67 -25.69
N HIS A 4 9.61 -11.15 -26.41
CA HIS A 4 9.07 -9.82 -26.25
C HIS A 4 8.16 -9.73 -25.00
N TYR A 5 7.57 -10.83 -24.53
CA TYR A 5 6.81 -10.90 -23.28
C TYR A 5 7.73 -11.01 -22.07
N ASN A 6 8.76 -11.84 -22.14
CA ASN A 6 9.73 -11.99 -21.04
C ASN A 6 10.42 -10.66 -20.71
N SER A 7 10.78 -9.88 -21.73
CA SER A 7 11.30 -8.51 -21.53
C SER A 7 10.32 -7.60 -20.79
N TYR A 8 9.02 -7.65 -21.13
CA TYR A 8 7.98 -6.84 -20.48
C TYR A 8 7.73 -7.27 -19.02
N ARG A 9 7.58 -8.57 -18.77
CA ARG A 9 7.42 -9.13 -17.42
C ARG A 9 8.63 -8.78 -16.55
N ASN A 10 9.85 -8.93 -17.06
CA ASN A 10 11.07 -8.59 -16.34
C ASN A 10 11.14 -7.10 -15.99
N LYS A 11 10.64 -6.22 -16.87
CA LYS A 11 10.55 -4.79 -16.59
C LYS A 11 9.57 -4.49 -15.45
N ILE A 12 8.39 -5.10 -15.44
CA ILE A 12 7.44 -4.95 -14.32
C ILE A 12 8.05 -5.44 -13.00
N ILE A 13 8.73 -6.59 -13.01
CA ILE A 13 9.38 -7.13 -11.80
C ILE A 13 10.49 -6.19 -11.34
N ALA A 14 11.30 -5.67 -12.25
CA ALA A 14 12.36 -4.71 -11.92
C ALA A 14 11.77 -3.43 -11.28
N ASP A 15 10.74 -2.84 -11.88
CA ASP A 15 10.08 -1.64 -11.35
C ASP A 15 9.41 -1.91 -10.00
N TYR A 16 8.82 -3.10 -9.81
CA TYR A 16 8.31 -3.55 -8.50
C TYR A 16 9.44 -3.62 -7.46
N CYS A 17 10.59 -4.22 -7.80
CA CYS A 17 11.75 -4.27 -6.91
C CYS A 17 12.25 -2.87 -6.57
N ILE A 18 12.33 -1.95 -7.53
CA ILE A 18 12.77 -0.57 -7.30
C ILE A 18 11.85 0.11 -6.28
N ILE A 19 10.53 0.07 -6.50
CA ILE A 19 9.56 0.64 -5.56
C ILE A 19 9.70 0.00 -4.18
N PHE A 20 9.78 -1.34 -4.14
CA PHE A 20 9.95 -2.10 -2.89
C PHE A 20 11.18 -1.66 -2.10
N TYR A 21 12.34 -1.50 -2.76
CA TYR A 21 13.57 -1.10 -2.07
C TYR A 21 13.62 0.38 -1.71
N VAL A 22 13.01 1.26 -2.49
CA VAL A 22 12.85 2.68 -2.10
C VAL A 22 12.01 2.76 -0.82
N LEU A 23 10.92 2.01 -0.75
CA LEU A 23 10.06 1.96 0.44
C LEU A 23 10.73 1.27 1.62
N MET A 24 11.53 0.22 1.38
CA MET A 24 12.38 -0.39 2.40
C MET A 24 13.30 0.65 3.03
N VAL A 25 14.05 1.40 2.22
CA VAL A 25 15.00 2.42 2.72
C VAL A 25 14.26 3.48 3.53
N TYR A 26 13.12 3.97 3.02
CA TYR A 26 12.25 4.88 3.77
C TYR A 26 11.82 4.28 5.12
N LYS A 27 11.36 3.02 5.15
CA LYS A 27 10.93 2.36 6.38
C LYS A 27 12.07 2.18 7.36
N TRP A 28 13.26 1.83 6.88
CA TRP A 28 14.43 1.64 7.72
C TRP A 28 14.88 2.93 8.42
N PHE A 29 14.92 4.04 7.68
CA PHE A 29 15.26 5.36 8.24
C PHE A 29 14.24 5.86 9.26
N ASN A 30 12.99 5.43 9.16
CA ASN A 30 11.91 5.82 10.08
C ASN A 30 11.69 4.81 11.23
N GLY A 31 12.60 3.85 11.42
CA GLY A 31 12.46 2.88 12.51
C GLY A 31 11.28 1.91 12.33
N MET A 32 10.82 1.72 11.09
CA MET A 32 9.59 0.98 10.78
C MET A 32 9.82 -0.49 10.41
N PHE A 33 10.97 -1.08 10.76
CA PHE A 33 11.18 -2.52 10.62
C PHE A 33 10.69 -3.26 11.85
N LEU A 34 10.36 -4.55 11.71
CA LEU A 34 9.89 -5.35 12.84
C LEU A 34 10.90 -5.34 13.99
N TYR A 35 12.19 -5.49 13.68
CA TYR A 35 13.25 -5.47 14.69
C TYR A 35 13.44 -4.08 15.35
N GLN A 36 13.08 -2.99 14.65
CA GLN A 36 13.22 -1.62 15.16
C GLN A 36 12.03 -1.19 16.01
N MET A 37 10.83 -1.68 15.70
CA MET A 37 9.60 -1.33 16.41
C MET A 37 9.52 -1.90 17.84
N ASP A 38 10.29 -2.96 18.15
CA ASP A 38 10.30 -3.70 19.43
C ASP A 38 8.89 -3.82 20.07
N PRO A 39 7.94 -4.47 19.36
CA PRO A 39 6.53 -4.50 19.75
C PRO A 39 6.32 -5.18 21.11
N TYR A 40 5.50 -4.58 21.97
CA TYR A 40 5.19 -5.12 23.30
C TYR A 40 3.88 -5.93 23.36
N PHE A 41 2.93 -5.68 22.44
CA PHE A 41 1.66 -6.39 22.38
C PHE A 41 1.07 -6.36 20.96
N PHE A 42 0.11 -7.25 20.70
CA PHE A 42 -0.61 -7.34 19.43
C PHE A 42 -2.08 -6.97 19.58
N TYR A 43 -2.64 -6.35 18.55
CA TYR A 43 -4.08 -6.18 18.40
C TYR A 43 -4.70 -7.32 17.62
N THR A 44 -5.83 -7.82 18.10
CA THR A 44 -6.67 -8.74 17.34
C THR A 44 -7.58 -7.96 16.41
N ARG A 45 -7.67 -8.40 15.17
CA ARG A 45 -8.63 -7.86 14.19
C ARG A 45 -9.81 -8.80 14.03
N LYS A 46 -10.93 -8.23 13.60
CA LYS A 46 -12.18 -8.96 13.37
C LYS A 46 -12.23 -9.62 11.99
N ASP A 47 -11.18 -10.34 11.61
CA ASP A 47 -11.12 -11.06 10.33
C ASP A 47 -10.57 -12.49 10.49
N VAL A 48 -11.19 -13.45 9.80
CA VAL A 48 -10.89 -14.89 9.95
C VAL A 48 -9.42 -15.22 9.69
N PHE A 49 -8.78 -14.51 8.76
CA PHE A 49 -7.38 -14.76 8.41
C PHE A 49 -6.43 -14.36 9.53
N THR A 50 -6.68 -13.23 10.19
CA THR A 50 -5.95 -12.83 11.39
C THR A 50 -6.11 -13.88 12.50
N TRP A 51 -7.32 -14.37 12.74
CA TRP A 51 -7.55 -15.41 13.77
C TRP A 51 -6.82 -16.72 13.44
N LEU A 52 -6.85 -17.15 12.18
CA LEU A 52 -6.16 -18.36 11.73
C LEU A 52 -4.63 -18.19 11.83
N PHE A 53 -4.13 -17.01 11.49
CA PHE A 53 -2.71 -16.67 11.66
C PHE A 53 -2.32 -16.65 13.15
N MET A 54 -3.15 -16.06 14.02
CA MET A 54 -2.90 -16.08 15.46
C MET A 54 -2.88 -17.49 16.04
N ALA A 55 -3.72 -18.40 15.55
CA ALA A 55 -3.71 -19.80 15.98
C ALA A 55 -2.35 -20.50 15.75
N THR A 56 -1.55 -20.04 14.78
CA THR A 56 -0.20 -20.59 14.52
C THR A 56 0.84 -20.24 15.59
N ARG A 57 0.57 -19.25 16.46
CA ARG A 57 1.50 -18.70 17.46
C ARG A 57 2.83 -18.14 16.91
N ILE A 58 2.95 -17.96 15.59
CA ILE A 58 4.14 -17.33 14.96
C ILE A 58 4.36 -15.93 15.52
N HIS A 59 3.29 -15.14 15.64
CA HIS A 59 3.32 -13.81 16.23
C HIS A 59 3.92 -13.83 17.66
N THR A 60 3.50 -14.76 18.51
CA THR A 60 4.02 -14.92 19.88
C THR A 60 5.50 -15.34 19.88
N PHE A 61 5.91 -16.24 18.99
CA PHE A 61 7.31 -16.63 18.84
C PHE A 61 8.20 -15.43 18.48
N LEU A 62 7.75 -14.58 17.56
CA LEU A 62 8.50 -13.40 17.13
C LEU A 62 8.63 -12.35 18.24
N LEU A 63 7.61 -12.14 19.08
CA LEU A 63 7.73 -11.24 20.25
C LEU A 63 8.82 -11.68 21.21
N ASN A 64 8.90 -12.99 21.46
CA ASN A 64 9.83 -13.54 22.45
C ASN A 64 11.24 -13.72 21.89
N ASN A 65 11.47 -13.45 20.60
CA ASN A 65 12.74 -13.71 19.94
C ASN A 65 13.15 -12.56 19.01
N LYS A 66 13.99 -11.66 19.53
CA LYS A 66 14.53 -10.52 18.76
C LYS A 66 15.29 -10.93 17.49
N ALA A 67 16.01 -12.05 17.52
CA ALA A 67 16.67 -12.59 16.33
C ALA A 67 15.63 -13.04 15.28
N GLY A 68 14.48 -13.57 15.72
CA GLY A 68 13.36 -13.91 14.85
C GLY A 68 12.81 -12.71 14.08
N LEU A 69 12.68 -11.54 14.72
CA LEU A 69 12.25 -10.30 14.06
C LEU A 69 13.23 -9.88 12.96
N LEU A 70 14.53 -9.86 13.27
CA LEU A 70 15.58 -9.52 12.31
C LEU A 70 15.61 -10.50 11.12
N VAL A 71 15.49 -11.80 11.39
CA VAL A 71 15.44 -12.82 10.34
C VAL A 71 14.20 -12.65 9.46
N SER A 72 13.04 -12.31 10.05
CA SER A 72 11.81 -12.02 9.31
C SER A 72 11.98 -10.80 8.39
N ASP A 73 12.59 -9.72 8.89
CA ASP A 73 12.93 -8.55 8.07
C ASP A 73 13.87 -8.93 6.92
N ILE A 74 14.95 -9.68 7.19
CA ILE A 74 15.90 -10.13 6.16
C ILE A 74 15.18 -10.95 5.08
N PHE A 75 14.34 -11.92 5.45
CA PHE A 75 13.62 -12.73 4.47
C PHE A 75 12.65 -11.89 3.63
N PHE A 76 11.87 -11.01 4.26
CA PHE A 76 10.92 -10.16 3.55
C PHE A 76 11.63 -9.23 2.58
N TYR A 77 12.69 -8.56 3.02
CA TYR A 77 13.41 -7.60 2.19
C TYR A 77 14.35 -8.26 1.17
N ALA A 78 14.80 -9.51 1.36
CA ALA A 78 15.57 -10.24 0.35
C ALA A 78 14.68 -10.90 -0.73
N ALA A 79 13.43 -11.26 -0.41
CA ALA A 79 12.59 -12.07 -1.28
C ALA A 79 12.33 -11.48 -2.69
N PRO A 80 12.05 -10.17 -2.86
CA PRO A 80 11.85 -9.60 -4.20
C PRO A 80 13.08 -9.69 -5.11
N LEU A 81 14.28 -9.45 -4.57
CA LEU A 81 15.52 -9.53 -5.34
C LEU A 81 15.87 -10.98 -5.69
N LEU A 82 15.70 -11.92 -4.74
CA LEU A 82 15.85 -13.34 -5.00
C LEU A 82 14.89 -13.80 -6.10
N PHE A 83 13.63 -13.37 -6.04
CA PHE A 83 12.65 -13.65 -7.08
C PHE A 83 13.07 -13.08 -8.44
N TYR A 84 13.53 -11.82 -8.50
CA TYR A 84 14.02 -11.20 -9.73
C TYR A 84 15.18 -11.99 -10.36
N PHE A 85 16.16 -12.39 -9.54
CA PHE A 85 17.31 -13.17 -9.98
C PHE A 85 16.91 -14.56 -10.50
N ILE A 86 16.04 -15.28 -9.77
CA ILE A 86 15.53 -16.59 -10.17
C ILE A 86 14.72 -16.49 -11.46
N ASN A 87 13.83 -15.49 -11.57
CA ASN A 87 13.01 -15.31 -12.76
C ASN A 87 13.86 -14.99 -14.00
N ARG A 88 14.97 -14.26 -13.86
CA ARG A 88 15.87 -13.90 -14.96
C ARG A 88 16.78 -15.06 -15.39
N ASN A 89 17.41 -15.75 -14.44
CA ASN A 89 18.46 -16.73 -14.73
C ASN A 89 17.95 -18.18 -14.73
N PHE A 90 16.90 -18.47 -13.95
CA PHE A 90 16.40 -19.81 -13.69
C PHE A 90 14.88 -19.91 -13.89
N ASN A 91 14.40 -19.58 -15.08
CA ASN A 91 12.97 -19.48 -15.41
C ASN A 91 12.13 -20.74 -15.05
N LYS A 92 12.76 -21.93 -14.99
CA LYS A 92 12.13 -23.18 -14.51
C LYS A 92 11.63 -23.08 -13.06
N PHE A 93 12.26 -22.26 -12.21
CA PHE A 93 11.90 -22.05 -10.81
C PHE A 93 11.11 -20.75 -10.55
N ALA A 94 10.79 -19.98 -11.59
CA ALA A 94 10.10 -18.68 -11.44
C ALA A 94 8.74 -18.78 -10.73
N LYS A 95 7.91 -19.78 -11.07
CA LYS A 95 6.59 -19.97 -10.42
C LYS A 95 6.72 -20.33 -8.93
N PRO A 96 7.50 -21.37 -8.55
CA PRO A 96 7.77 -21.65 -7.14
C PRO A 96 8.32 -20.43 -6.38
N ALA A 97 9.28 -19.70 -6.96
CA ALA A 97 9.84 -18.51 -6.34
C ALA A 97 8.80 -17.39 -6.15
N ALA A 98 7.89 -17.18 -7.10
CA ALA A 98 6.78 -16.24 -6.95
C ALA A 98 5.80 -16.67 -5.83
N MET A 99 5.54 -17.97 -5.68
CA MET A 99 4.70 -18.49 -4.59
C MET A 99 5.37 -18.30 -3.23
N VAL A 100 6.68 -18.53 -3.13
CA VAL A 100 7.46 -18.27 -1.92
C VAL A 100 7.46 -16.78 -1.58
N LEU A 101 7.67 -15.90 -2.55
CA LEU A 101 7.56 -14.44 -2.36
C LEU A 101 6.18 -14.05 -1.81
N LEU A 102 5.10 -14.57 -2.40
CA LEU A 102 3.74 -14.32 -1.94
C LEU A 102 3.53 -14.79 -0.50
N LEU A 103 4.01 -15.98 -0.15
CA LEU A 103 3.90 -16.53 1.20
C LEU A 103 4.68 -15.69 2.23
N ILE A 104 5.92 -15.31 1.91
CA ILE A 104 6.75 -14.46 2.77
C ILE A 104 6.05 -13.11 2.99
N ASN A 105 5.57 -12.48 1.92
CA ASN A 105 4.84 -11.22 2.03
C ASN A 105 3.59 -11.35 2.89
N TRP A 106 2.84 -12.45 2.73
CA TRP A 106 1.65 -12.69 3.52
C TRP A 106 1.97 -12.84 5.00
N LEU A 107 2.90 -13.73 5.37
CA LEU A 107 3.29 -13.94 6.77
C LEU A 107 3.84 -12.66 7.41
N TYR A 108 4.73 -11.95 6.70
CA TYR A 108 5.35 -10.73 7.20
C TYR A 108 4.31 -9.62 7.42
N VAL A 109 3.46 -9.33 6.43
CA VAL A 109 2.45 -8.26 6.54
C VAL A 109 1.41 -8.60 7.61
N GLN A 110 1.03 -9.87 7.77
CA GLN A 110 0.14 -10.28 8.86
C GLN A 110 0.77 -10.00 10.23
N CYS A 111 2.04 -10.34 10.45
CA CYS A 111 2.76 -9.95 11.68
C CYS A 111 2.81 -8.43 11.87
N TYR A 112 3.23 -7.71 10.83
CA TYR A 112 3.47 -6.27 10.86
C TYR A 112 2.20 -5.47 11.21
N THR A 113 1.06 -5.94 10.72
CA THR A 113 -0.25 -5.28 10.86
C THR A 113 -1.04 -5.73 12.09
N LEU A 114 -0.50 -6.66 12.87
CA LEU A 114 -0.98 -6.93 14.23
C LEU A 114 -0.45 -5.87 15.23
N TYR A 115 0.49 -5.01 14.83
CA TYR A 115 0.96 -3.91 15.66
C TYR A 115 -0.03 -2.74 15.65
N PRO A 116 -0.26 -2.08 16.80
CA PRO A 116 -1.29 -1.04 16.97
C PRO A 116 -1.23 0.10 15.95
N THR A 117 -0.04 0.38 15.41
CA THR A 117 0.23 1.56 14.58
C THR A 117 0.01 1.33 13.10
N ASN A 118 -0.27 0.10 12.66
CA ASN A 118 -0.33 -0.24 11.24
C ASN A 118 -1.67 -0.87 10.84
N SER A 119 -2.25 -0.39 9.74
CA SER A 119 -3.46 -0.93 9.15
C SER A 119 -3.11 -1.79 7.93
N ILE A 120 -3.86 -2.89 7.72
CA ILE A 120 -3.60 -3.82 6.59
C ILE A 120 -3.87 -3.20 5.24
N GLU A 121 -4.82 -2.26 5.19
CA GLU A 121 -5.19 -1.50 4.01
C GLU A 121 -3.98 -0.79 3.40
N ALA A 122 -3.04 -0.31 4.24
CA ALA A 122 -1.82 0.34 3.78
C ALA A 122 -0.83 -0.60 3.07
N HIS A 123 -0.88 -1.90 3.37
CA HIS A 123 0.08 -2.90 2.88
C HIS A 123 -0.51 -3.87 1.85
N ILE A 124 -1.75 -3.62 1.41
CA ILE A 124 -2.47 -4.53 0.52
C ILE A 124 -1.75 -4.77 -0.81
N SER A 125 -0.97 -3.80 -1.29
CA SER A 125 -0.19 -3.96 -2.52
C SER A 125 0.87 -5.06 -2.38
N TRP A 126 1.52 -5.19 -1.21
CA TRP A 126 2.54 -6.20 -0.97
C TRP A 126 1.94 -7.61 -0.98
N LEU A 127 0.69 -7.73 -0.56
CA LEU A 127 -0.05 -8.99 -0.59
C LEU A 127 -0.52 -9.36 -2.00
N LEU A 128 -1.08 -8.40 -2.74
CA LEU A 128 -1.77 -8.68 -4.00
C LEU A 128 -0.85 -8.64 -5.22
N PHE A 129 0.15 -7.76 -5.26
CA PHE A 129 0.98 -7.57 -6.45
C PHE A 129 1.76 -8.83 -6.86
N PRO A 130 2.39 -9.60 -5.93
CA PRO A 130 3.11 -10.81 -6.29
C PRO A 130 2.25 -11.90 -6.96
N VAL A 131 0.91 -11.86 -6.78
CA VAL A 131 -0.02 -12.81 -7.40
C VAL A 131 0.09 -12.78 -8.94
N VAL A 132 0.39 -11.62 -9.53
CA VAL A 132 0.60 -11.48 -10.99
C VAL A 132 1.81 -12.28 -11.48
N PHE A 133 2.80 -12.54 -10.62
CA PHE A 133 4.02 -13.22 -10.98
C PHE A 133 3.89 -14.76 -10.99
N VAL A 134 2.82 -15.30 -10.38
CA VAL A 134 2.63 -16.75 -10.23
C VAL A 134 2.32 -17.45 -11.55
N PRO A 135 1.41 -16.98 -12.43
CA PRO A 135 1.12 -17.69 -13.66
C PRO A 135 2.27 -17.64 -14.67
N ARG A 136 2.44 -18.75 -15.40
CA ARG A 136 3.30 -18.79 -16.60
C ARG A 136 2.55 -18.35 -17.86
N ASN A 137 1.25 -18.62 -17.92
CA ASN A 137 0.43 -18.24 -19.05
C ASN A 137 0.29 -16.71 -19.11
N ILE A 138 0.70 -16.15 -20.25
CA ILE A 138 0.65 -14.72 -20.56
C ILE A 138 -0.75 -14.15 -20.38
N LYS A 139 -1.77 -14.87 -20.88
CA LYS A 139 -3.17 -14.41 -20.82
C LYS A 139 -3.64 -14.31 -19.37
N THR A 140 -3.31 -15.30 -18.55
CA THR A 140 -3.67 -15.32 -17.12
C THR A 140 -2.94 -14.22 -16.34
N ALA A 141 -1.63 -14.06 -16.53
CA ALA A 141 -0.87 -13.00 -15.87
C ALA A 141 -1.39 -11.61 -16.26
N ALA A 142 -1.72 -11.41 -17.53
CA ALA A 142 -2.29 -10.15 -18.01
C ALA A 142 -3.70 -9.89 -17.48
N LEU A 143 -4.53 -10.95 -17.32
CA LEU A 143 -5.83 -10.86 -16.68
C LEU A 143 -5.71 -10.47 -15.20
N LEU A 144 -4.78 -11.09 -14.45
CA LEU A 144 -4.53 -10.73 -13.06
C LEU A 144 -4.01 -9.29 -12.93
N PHE A 145 -3.15 -8.84 -13.84
CA PHE A 145 -2.64 -7.47 -13.85
C PHE A 145 -3.76 -6.44 -14.10
N ASP A 146 -4.69 -6.73 -15.03
CA ASP A 146 -5.90 -5.92 -15.19
C ASP A 146 -6.80 -6.01 -13.94
N GLY A 147 -6.92 -7.19 -13.32
CA GLY A 147 -7.64 -7.38 -12.06
C GLY A 147 -7.10 -6.49 -10.95
N LEU A 148 -5.77 -6.43 -10.77
CA LEU A 148 -5.13 -5.52 -9.83
C LEU A 148 -5.36 -4.05 -10.18
N ARG A 149 -5.40 -3.70 -11.47
CA ARG A 149 -5.76 -2.34 -11.89
C ARG A 149 -7.17 -2.00 -11.42
N TYR A 150 -8.16 -2.85 -11.68
CA TYR A 150 -9.54 -2.58 -11.26
C TYR A 150 -9.69 -2.60 -9.74
N PHE A 151 -8.96 -3.46 -9.04
CA PHE A 151 -8.88 -3.42 -7.58
C PHE A 151 -8.33 -2.08 -7.08
N PHE A 152 -7.24 -1.58 -7.68
CA PHE A 152 -6.66 -0.29 -7.32
C PHE A 152 -7.63 0.88 -7.56
N LEU A 153 -8.34 0.88 -8.69
CA LEU A 153 -9.38 1.88 -8.97
C LEU A 153 -10.55 1.77 -7.98
N PHE A 154 -10.97 0.55 -7.65
CA PHE A 154 -12.02 0.29 -6.67
C PHE A 154 -11.61 0.79 -5.29
N PHE A 155 -10.37 0.54 -4.87
CA PHE A 155 -9.84 0.94 -3.57
C PHE A 155 -10.04 2.45 -3.34
N PHE A 156 -9.65 3.29 -4.31
CA PHE A 156 -9.83 4.75 -4.22
C PHE A 156 -11.29 5.18 -4.40
N ALA A 157 -11.98 4.68 -5.43
CA ALA A 157 -13.36 5.07 -5.69
C ALA A 157 -14.29 4.71 -4.52
N SER A 158 -14.09 3.54 -3.90
CA SER A 158 -14.88 3.09 -2.76
C SER A 158 -14.65 3.95 -1.51
N ALA A 159 -13.41 4.40 -1.26
CA ALA A 159 -13.12 5.34 -0.18
C ALA A 159 -13.92 6.65 -0.34
N GLY A 160 -13.96 7.20 -1.55
CA GLY A 160 -14.76 8.39 -1.87
C GLY A 160 -16.26 8.14 -1.68
N ILE A 161 -16.79 7.00 -2.16
CA ILE A 161 -18.20 6.62 -2.00
C ILE A 161 -18.58 6.48 -0.52
N TRP A 162 -17.72 5.87 0.30
CA TRP A 162 -18.00 5.73 1.73
C TRP A 162 -18.12 7.06 2.46
N LYS A 163 -17.45 8.13 2.01
CA LYS A 163 -17.62 9.48 2.55
C LYS A 163 -19.01 10.06 2.28
N PHE A 164 -19.64 9.70 1.17
CA PHE A 164 -21.06 10.01 0.89
C PHE A 164 -21.99 9.17 1.77
N VAL A 165 -21.78 7.86 1.81
CA VAL A 165 -22.66 6.92 2.53
C VAL A 165 -22.70 7.21 4.02
N GLN A 166 -21.56 7.55 4.62
CA GLN A 166 -21.47 7.91 6.05
C GLN A 166 -21.97 9.34 6.34
N GLY A 167 -22.38 10.10 5.30
CA GLY A 167 -22.84 11.47 5.44
C GLY A 167 -21.74 12.49 5.77
N GLY A 168 -20.46 12.09 5.73
CA GLY A 168 -19.34 12.96 6.11
C GLY A 168 -19.22 14.21 5.24
N ILE A 169 -19.63 14.12 3.98
CA ILE A 169 -19.64 15.26 3.03
C ILE A 169 -20.70 16.30 3.41
N PHE A 170 -21.78 15.92 4.09
CA PHE A 170 -22.80 16.88 4.50
C PHE A 170 -22.46 17.57 5.84
N ASN A 171 -21.37 17.15 6.48
CA ASN A 171 -20.90 17.72 7.74
C ASN A 171 -19.68 18.62 7.50
N THR A 172 -19.89 19.94 7.57
CA THR A 172 -18.83 20.94 7.40
C THR A 172 -17.72 20.86 8.46
N HIS A 173 -17.96 20.22 9.60
CA HIS A 173 -16.98 20.03 10.65
C HIS A 173 -16.20 18.72 10.54
N GLN A 174 -16.53 17.84 9.58
CA GLN A 174 -15.97 16.49 9.48
C GLN A 174 -14.44 16.49 9.43
N MET A 175 -13.84 17.33 8.59
CA MET A 175 -12.39 17.39 8.44
C MET A 175 -11.70 17.96 9.68
N SER A 176 -12.24 19.02 10.28
CA SER A 176 -11.69 19.60 11.52
C SER A 176 -11.68 18.55 12.64
N ASN A 177 -12.74 17.74 12.74
CA ASN A 177 -12.81 16.65 13.71
C ASN A 177 -11.79 15.54 13.41
N ILE A 178 -11.63 15.17 12.14
CA ILE A 178 -10.63 14.19 11.71
C ILE A 178 -9.22 14.68 12.07
N LEU A 179 -8.87 15.92 11.74
CA LEU A 179 -7.57 16.53 12.07
C LEU A 179 -7.35 16.61 13.59
N LEU A 180 -8.37 16.98 14.35
CA LEU A 180 -8.27 17.00 15.81
C LEU A 180 -7.98 15.61 16.38
N MET A 181 -8.69 14.59 15.94
CA MET A 181 -8.52 13.21 16.43
C MET A 181 -7.17 12.62 16.03
N GLN A 182 -6.74 12.88 14.79
CA GLN A 182 -5.49 12.37 14.24
C GLN A 182 -4.25 13.04 14.87
N HIS A 183 -4.34 14.32 15.23
CA HIS A 183 -3.20 15.10 15.71
C HIS A 183 -3.27 15.46 17.20
N LYS A 184 -4.21 14.89 17.96
CA LYS A 184 -4.40 15.19 19.39
C LYS A 184 -3.12 15.10 20.20
N GLU A 185 -2.29 14.08 19.96
CA GLU A 185 -1.04 13.86 20.71
C GLU A 185 -0.02 14.96 20.40
N LEU A 186 0.13 15.32 19.12
CA LEU A 186 0.98 16.41 18.68
C LEU A 186 0.53 17.76 19.27
N LEU A 187 -0.79 18.02 19.27
CA LEU A 187 -1.37 19.27 19.76
C LEU A 187 -1.19 19.47 21.26
N VAL A 188 -1.08 18.37 22.03
CA VAL A 188 -0.86 18.37 23.48
C VAL A 188 0.63 18.35 23.82
N ALA A 189 1.42 17.49 23.19
CA ALA A 189 2.83 17.29 23.52
C ALA A 189 3.71 18.47 23.07
N THR A 190 3.42 19.05 21.91
CA THR A 190 4.24 20.10 21.29
C THR A 190 3.37 21.20 20.67
N PRO A 191 2.58 21.95 21.49
CA PRO A 191 1.59 22.89 20.99
C PRO A 191 2.17 24.07 20.19
N GLU A 192 3.42 24.44 20.45
CA GLU A 192 4.09 25.59 19.83
C GLU A 192 4.85 25.24 18.55
N GLN A 193 4.99 23.95 18.21
CA GLN A 193 5.66 23.55 16.98
C GLN A 193 4.90 24.10 15.77
N TRP A 194 5.61 24.62 14.77
CA TRP A 194 5.02 25.24 13.56
C TRP A 194 3.91 24.39 12.93
N TYR A 195 4.12 23.06 12.87
CA TYR A 195 3.17 22.14 12.27
C TYR A 195 1.92 21.95 13.16
N ALA A 196 2.07 21.93 14.49
CA ALA A 196 0.94 21.90 15.41
C ALA A 196 0.11 23.19 15.32
N VAL A 197 0.77 24.34 15.19
CA VAL A 197 0.13 25.65 14.96
C VAL A 197 -0.65 25.65 13.64
N PHE A 198 -0.05 25.13 12.57
CA PHE A 198 -0.69 25.00 11.27
C PHE A 198 -1.94 24.09 11.31
N ILE A 199 -1.84 22.90 11.93
CA ILE A 199 -2.99 22.00 12.08
C ILE A 199 -4.09 22.63 12.95
N ARG A 200 -3.72 23.32 14.03
CA ARG A 200 -4.68 24.06 14.87
C ARG A 200 -5.39 25.16 14.08
N TRP A 201 -4.66 25.88 13.22
CA TRP A 201 -5.24 26.86 12.32
C TRP A 201 -6.26 26.22 11.38
N LEU A 202 -5.94 25.09 10.75
CA LEU A 202 -6.90 24.36 9.90
C LEU A 202 -8.15 23.92 10.66
N ILE A 203 -7.99 23.32 11.85
CA ILE A 203 -9.11 22.87 12.69
C ILE A 203 -10.08 24.04 12.96
N ASN A 204 -9.53 25.22 13.28
CA ASN A 204 -10.31 26.43 13.57
C ASN A 204 -10.93 27.07 12.30
N HIS A 205 -10.37 26.83 11.12
CA HIS A 205 -10.90 27.32 9.83
C HIS A 205 -11.70 26.23 9.13
N THR A 206 -12.91 25.96 9.64
CA THR A 206 -13.78 24.86 9.22
C THR A 206 -14.09 24.87 7.72
N SER A 207 -14.28 26.04 7.11
CA SER A 207 -14.54 26.17 5.66
C SER A 207 -13.35 25.68 4.81
N ILE A 208 -12.12 26.01 5.21
CA ILE A 208 -10.90 25.59 4.51
C ILE A 208 -10.68 24.08 4.70
N SER A 209 -10.83 23.59 5.93
CA SER A 209 -10.76 22.17 6.23
C SER A 209 -11.81 21.37 5.46
N TYR A 210 -13.05 21.86 5.40
CA TYR A 210 -14.10 21.23 4.62
C TYR A 210 -13.79 21.23 3.11
N ALA A 211 -13.24 22.31 2.56
CA ALA A 211 -12.80 22.36 1.17
C ALA A 211 -11.70 21.31 0.88
N LEU A 212 -10.76 21.10 1.80
CA LEU A 212 -9.75 20.04 1.69
C LEU A 212 -10.40 18.65 1.65
N TYR A 213 -11.41 18.40 2.50
CA TYR A 213 -12.13 17.14 2.53
C TYR A 213 -12.93 16.88 1.25
N LEU A 214 -13.57 17.91 0.69
CA LEU A 214 -14.22 17.83 -0.62
C LEU A 214 -13.21 17.55 -1.72
N MET A 215 -12.07 18.24 -1.74
CA MET A 215 -11.02 18.03 -2.72
C MET A 215 -10.47 16.60 -2.66
N ALA A 216 -10.20 16.08 -1.47
CA ALA A 216 -9.77 14.69 -1.27
C ALA A 216 -10.83 13.69 -1.77
N THR A 217 -12.10 13.95 -1.48
CA THR A 217 -13.21 13.11 -1.93
C THR A 217 -13.34 13.11 -3.46
N ILE A 218 -13.26 14.27 -4.11
CA ILE A 218 -13.30 14.39 -5.57
C ILE A 218 -12.11 13.66 -6.20
N LEU A 219 -10.93 13.81 -5.60
CA LEU A 219 -9.72 13.14 -6.06
C LEU A 219 -9.85 11.61 -5.96
N GLU A 220 -10.44 11.07 -4.90
CA GLU A 220 -10.73 9.64 -4.78
C GLU A 220 -11.78 9.17 -5.81
N LEU A 221 -12.88 9.92 -5.97
CA LEU A 221 -13.94 9.57 -6.91
C LEU A 221 -13.50 9.62 -8.37
N CYS A 222 -12.51 10.44 -8.74
CA CYS A 222 -12.05 10.51 -10.12
C CYS A 222 -11.51 9.17 -10.64
N PHE A 223 -11.12 8.24 -9.75
CA PHE A 223 -10.71 6.88 -10.12
C PHE A 223 -11.84 6.05 -10.74
N ILE A 224 -13.11 6.46 -10.58
CA ILE A 224 -14.26 5.85 -11.29
C ILE A 224 -14.05 5.91 -12.81
N ILE A 225 -13.45 6.98 -13.34
CA ILE A 225 -13.16 7.13 -14.78
C ILE A 225 -12.31 5.97 -15.31
N GLY A 226 -11.41 5.44 -14.46
CA GLY A 226 -10.52 4.34 -14.82
C GLY A 226 -11.24 3.02 -15.12
N PHE A 227 -12.46 2.82 -14.62
CA PHE A 227 -13.25 1.62 -14.91
C PHE A 227 -13.72 1.59 -16.36
N PHE A 228 -14.09 2.77 -16.89
CA PHE A 228 -14.65 2.90 -18.23
C PHE A 228 -13.56 3.07 -19.30
N THR A 229 -12.41 3.64 -18.94
CA THR A 229 -11.35 3.89 -19.91
C THR A 229 -9.95 3.83 -19.34
N LYS A 230 -9.02 3.42 -20.22
CA LYS A 230 -7.58 3.34 -19.98
C LYS A 230 -6.82 4.59 -20.48
N LYS A 231 -7.53 5.53 -21.13
CA LYS A 231 -6.93 6.73 -21.75
C LYS A 231 -6.33 7.68 -20.71
N HIS A 232 -6.95 7.75 -19.53
CA HIS A 232 -6.62 8.70 -18.47
C HIS A 232 -5.70 8.13 -17.38
N ASP A 233 -5.12 6.93 -17.55
CA ASP A 233 -4.30 6.28 -16.52
C ASP A 233 -3.10 7.13 -16.05
N LYS A 234 -2.51 7.95 -16.92
CA LYS A 234 -1.45 8.90 -16.52
C LYS A 234 -1.97 10.00 -15.58
N LEU A 235 -3.18 10.48 -15.82
CA LEU A 235 -3.83 11.48 -14.97
C LEU A 235 -4.20 10.86 -13.62
N LEU A 236 -4.72 9.63 -13.63
CA LEU A 236 -5.03 8.88 -12.40
C LEU A 236 -3.76 8.58 -11.60
N LEU A 237 -2.64 8.28 -12.27
CA LEU A 237 -1.35 8.13 -11.62
C LEU A 237 -0.90 9.43 -10.96
N PHE A 238 -1.05 10.58 -11.63
CA PHE A 238 -0.75 11.87 -11.04
C PHE A 238 -1.65 12.18 -9.84
N ALA A 239 -2.96 11.91 -9.95
CA ALA A 239 -3.91 12.05 -8.84
C ALA A 239 -3.51 11.16 -7.65
N PHE A 240 -3.09 9.91 -7.89
CA PHE A 240 -2.57 9.03 -6.85
C PHE A 240 -1.33 9.60 -6.15
N MET A 241 -0.37 10.15 -6.91
CA MET A 241 0.82 10.77 -6.30
C MET A 241 0.45 11.98 -5.44
N LEU A 242 -0.48 12.82 -5.90
CA LEU A 242 -1.00 13.93 -5.10
C LEU A 242 -1.69 13.42 -3.83
N PHE A 243 -2.49 12.36 -3.92
CA PHE A 243 -3.12 11.74 -2.75
C PHE A 243 -2.08 11.34 -1.71
N LEU A 244 -1.04 10.59 -2.10
CA LEU A 244 0.00 10.14 -1.17
C LEU A 244 0.71 11.31 -0.48
N LEU A 245 1.01 12.38 -1.23
CA LEU A 245 1.66 13.57 -0.68
C LEU A 245 0.76 14.31 0.30
N PHE A 246 -0.51 14.55 -0.06
CA PHE A 246 -1.44 15.26 0.80
C PHE A 246 -1.83 14.46 2.04
N ASP A 247 -2.03 13.16 1.91
CA ASP A 247 -2.37 12.30 3.04
C ASP A 247 -1.19 12.21 4.03
N HIS A 248 0.04 12.07 3.53
CA HIS A 248 1.21 12.14 4.40
C HIS A 248 1.36 13.53 5.06
N PHE A 249 1.18 14.61 4.31
CA PHE A 249 1.37 15.96 4.82
C PHE A 249 0.30 16.39 5.83
N PHE A 250 -0.99 16.14 5.54
CA PHE A 250 -2.09 16.57 6.41
C PHE A 250 -2.43 15.52 7.47
N MET A 251 -2.50 14.25 7.09
CA MET A 251 -2.95 13.16 7.97
C MET A 251 -1.80 12.48 8.71
N ARG A 252 -0.55 12.66 8.28
CA ARG A 252 0.63 11.92 8.78
C ARG A 252 0.48 10.40 8.65
N ILE A 253 -0.30 9.92 7.66
CA ILE A 253 -0.44 8.50 7.40
C ILE A 253 0.42 8.14 6.16
N PRO A 254 1.46 7.32 6.31
CA PRO A 254 2.34 6.95 5.20
C PRO A 254 1.75 5.79 4.37
N TYR A 255 0.79 6.08 3.49
CA TYR A 255 0.22 5.09 2.54
C TYR A 255 1.13 4.72 1.36
N TYR A 256 2.42 5.02 1.43
CA TYR A 256 3.37 4.77 0.35
C TYR A 256 3.48 3.29 -0.02
N ASP A 257 3.18 2.40 0.92
CA ASP A 257 3.13 0.95 0.71
C ASP A 257 2.05 0.52 -0.32
N ILE A 258 1.16 1.41 -0.78
CA ILE A 258 0.21 1.14 -1.88
C ILE A 258 0.86 1.34 -3.27
N ALA A 259 1.99 2.05 -3.34
CA ALA A 259 2.65 2.46 -4.60
C ALA A 259 2.89 1.36 -5.64
N PRO A 260 3.17 0.08 -5.30
CA PRO A 260 3.28 -0.98 -6.29
C PRO A 260 2.05 -1.11 -7.20
N LEU A 261 0.84 -0.87 -6.70
CA LEU A 261 -0.37 -0.92 -7.52
C LEU A 261 -0.38 0.17 -8.62
N ALA A 262 0.35 1.27 -8.43
CA ALA A 262 0.48 2.32 -9.44
C ALA A 262 1.15 1.84 -10.74
N LEU A 263 1.94 0.76 -10.68
CA LEU A 263 2.52 0.11 -11.86
C LEU A 263 1.42 -0.37 -12.82
N THR A 264 0.23 -0.71 -12.31
CA THR A 264 -0.91 -1.14 -13.14
C THR A 264 -1.43 -0.03 -14.05
N LEU A 265 -1.30 1.24 -13.64
CA LEU A 265 -1.61 2.41 -14.46
C LEU A 265 -0.46 2.76 -15.42
N LEU A 266 0.78 2.63 -14.96
CA LEU A 266 1.97 2.98 -15.74
C LEU A 266 2.13 2.08 -16.98
N PHE A 267 1.93 0.77 -16.81
CA PHE A 267 2.24 -0.22 -17.83
C PHE A 267 1.10 -0.54 -18.81
N ASN A 268 -0.06 0.10 -18.65
CA ASN A 268 -1.26 -0.25 -19.42
C ASN A 268 -1.14 -0.02 -20.94
N ARG A 269 -0.28 0.90 -21.40
CA ARG A 269 -0.12 1.23 -22.84
C ARG A 269 0.63 0.17 -23.64
N TYR A 270 1.47 -0.65 -23.02
CA TYR A 270 2.34 -1.57 -23.77
C TYR A 270 1.58 -2.77 -24.37
N ARG A 271 0.33 -2.98 -23.96
CA ARG A 271 -0.55 -4.05 -24.47
C ARG A 271 -1.26 -3.69 -25.79
N ARG A 272 -1.42 -2.41 -26.12
CA ARG A 272 -2.03 -1.95 -27.39
C ARG A 272 -1.18 -2.19 -28.63
N TYR A 273 0.13 -2.41 -28.48
CA TYR A 273 1.04 -2.65 -29.60
C TYR A 273 1.17 -4.15 -29.98
N ARG A 274 0.35 -5.03 -29.41
CA ARG A 274 0.43 -6.49 -29.64
C ARG A 274 -0.91 -7.22 -29.80
N SER A 275 -2.03 -6.48 -29.83
CA SER A 275 -3.30 -6.98 -30.35
C SER A 275 -3.37 -6.71 -31.85
#